data_AF-A0A1G9DE68-F1
#
_entry.id   AF-A0A1G9DE68-F1
#
_cell.length_a   1.000
_cell.length_b   1.000
_cell.length_c   1.000
_cell.angle_alpha   90.00
_cell.angle_beta   90.00
_cell.angle_gamma   90.00
#
_symmetry.space_group_name_H-M   'P 1'
#
loop_
_entity.id
_entity.type
_entity.pdbx_description
1 polymer ?
#
loop_
_entity_poly.entity_id
_entity_poly.type
_entity_poly.pdbx_seq_one_letter_code
_entity_poly.pdbx_strand_id
1 'polypeptide(L)'
;MRKELITGATLAVLVLLLPACESGQADNSKATSANELVTNSNTADASSAGATAVAAITFEESSYNFGKVVAGEKVRHIYKFENTGAAPLLIQSATASCGCTVPTPPKDPIPPGGTGEITVEFNSTGRAGEQVNKTITVLANTEPNTTKLSLTGEVLSDEQGPIRQ
;
A
#
# COMPACT_ATOMS: atom_id res chain seq x y z
N MET A 1 18.67 15.42 38.90
CA MET A 1 18.03 16.71 39.28
C MET A 1 19.09 17.80 39.27
N ARG A 2 19.14 18.66 38.23
CA ARG A 2 19.58 20.07 38.33
C ARG A 2 18.85 20.84 37.22
N LYS A 3 17.96 21.72 37.67
CA LYS A 3 17.32 22.79 36.89
C LYS A 3 18.32 23.92 36.67
N GLU A 4 18.02 24.75 35.67
CA GLU A 4 18.08 26.23 35.61
C GLU A 4 18.20 26.61 34.12
N LEU A 5 17.15 27.13 33.46
CA LEU A 5 16.69 28.54 33.36
C LEU A 5 17.54 29.41 32.41
N ILE A 6 16.85 30.29 31.64
CA ILE A 6 17.19 31.65 31.17
C ILE A 6 16.49 31.89 29.80
N THR A 7 15.32 32.56 29.79
CA THR A 7 15.10 33.97 29.36
C THR A 7 15.20 34.12 27.83
N GLY A 8 14.12 34.31 27.05
CA GLY A 8 13.15 35.41 27.14
C GLY A 8 13.61 36.58 26.27
N ALA A 9 13.12 36.69 25.02
CA ALA A 9 13.21 37.92 24.22
C ALA A 9 12.08 37.96 23.19
N THR A 10 10.98 38.59 23.60
CA THR A 10 9.92 39.12 22.76
C THR A 10 10.43 40.28 21.90
N LEU A 11 10.12 40.31 20.61
CA LEU A 11 9.97 41.59 19.90
C LEU A 11 8.86 41.48 18.85
N ALA A 12 7.87 42.35 19.01
CA ALA A 12 6.68 42.51 18.19
C ALA A 12 6.96 43.37 16.95
N VAL A 13 6.28 43.11 15.84
CA VAL A 13 5.95 44.08 14.77
C VAL A 13 4.65 43.58 14.11
N LEU A 14 3.49 44.12 14.47
CA LEU A 14 2.80 45.32 13.96
C LEU A 14 2.04 45.10 12.62
N VAL A 15 0.73 44.92 12.82
CA VAL A 15 -0.46 45.08 11.97
C VAL A 15 -0.29 45.88 10.67
N LEU A 16 -0.86 45.36 9.57
CA LEU A 16 -1.51 46.18 8.53
C LEU A 16 -2.80 45.49 8.05
N LEU A 17 -3.89 46.25 8.13
CA LEU A 17 -5.28 45.92 7.81
C LEU A 17 -5.68 46.48 6.43
N LEU A 18 -6.83 45.97 5.94
CA LEU A 18 -7.82 46.51 4.97
C LEU A 18 -7.75 45.99 3.53
N PRO A 19 -8.87 45.97 2.75
CA PRO A 19 -10.30 46.02 3.11
C PRO A 19 -11.16 44.92 2.42
N ALA A 20 -12.38 44.72 2.94
CA ALA A 20 -13.48 44.08 2.23
C ALA A 20 -14.08 45.07 1.20
N CYS A 21 -14.46 44.57 0.02
CA CYS A 21 -15.32 45.30 -0.92
C CYS A 21 -16.40 44.35 -1.45
N GLU A 22 -17.65 44.73 -1.20
CA GLU A 22 -18.89 44.11 -1.67
C GLU A 22 -19.52 45.06 -2.70
N SER A 23 -19.91 44.57 -3.87
CA SER A 23 -21.02 45.10 -4.69
C SER A 23 -21.12 44.35 -6.02
N GLY A 24 -22.32 43.87 -6.34
CA GLY A 24 -22.64 43.22 -7.60
C GLY A 24 -22.79 44.17 -8.81
N GLN A 25 -22.89 43.56 -9.99
CA GLN A 25 -23.37 44.20 -11.21
C GLN A 25 -24.13 43.17 -12.04
N ALA A 26 -25.42 43.40 -12.19
CA ALA A 26 -26.24 42.83 -13.24
C ALA A 26 -26.00 43.62 -14.52
N ASP A 27 -25.86 42.94 -15.66
CA ASP A 27 -26.05 43.57 -16.97
C ASP A 27 -26.79 42.62 -17.92
N ASN A 28 -28.01 43.04 -18.27
CA ASN A 28 -28.82 42.54 -19.35
C ASN A 28 -28.55 43.42 -20.56
N SER A 29 -28.02 42.86 -21.65
CA SER A 29 -28.02 43.53 -22.95
C SER A 29 -28.34 42.53 -24.06
N LYS A 30 -29.49 42.80 -24.65
CA LYS A 30 -30.20 42.18 -25.76
C LYS A 30 -29.68 42.70 -27.10
N ALA A 31 -29.34 41.80 -28.03
CA ALA A 31 -29.58 41.86 -29.49
C ALA A 31 -28.68 40.82 -30.18
N THR A 32 -29.20 39.65 -30.58
CA THR A 32 -29.86 39.37 -31.87
C THR A 32 -28.87 39.09 -33.01
N SER A 33 -28.78 37.78 -33.31
CA SER A 33 -28.74 37.12 -34.63
C SER A 33 -27.43 36.48 -35.12
N ALA A 34 -27.49 35.15 -35.13
CA ALA A 34 -26.87 34.20 -36.06
C ALA A 34 -25.34 34.00 -35.99
N ASN A 35 -24.89 33.17 -35.04
CA ASN A 35 -24.18 31.90 -35.29
C ASN A 35 -23.78 31.32 -33.91
N GLU A 36 -24.51 30.32 -33.43
CA GLU A 36 -24.29 29.72 -32.11
C GLU A 36 -23.03 28.82 -32.16
N LEU A 37 -21.85 29.45 -32.02
CA LEU A 37 -20.71 28.77 -31.45
C LEU A 37 -20.89 28.82 -29.94
N VAL A 38 -21.34 27.70 -29.37
CA VAL A 38 -21.24 27.43 -27.94
C VAL A 38 -19.75 27.44 -27.58
N THR A 39 -19.22 28.59 -27.18
CA THR A 39 -17.94 28.68 -26.49
C THR A 39 -18.21 28.46 -25.00
N ASN A 40 -18.27 27.20 -24.60
CA ASN A 40 -18.11 26.86 -23.20
C ASN A 40 -16.68 27.23 -22.79
N SER A 41 -16.53 28.39 -22.18
CA SER A 41 -15.31 28.71 -21.42
C SER A 41 -15.29 27.87 -20.13
N ASN A 42 -15.16 26.55 -20.30
CA ASN A 42 -14.45 25.70 -19.37
C ASN A 42 -13.01 25.64 -19.86
N THR A 43 -12.35 26.79 -19.92
CA THR A 43 -10.89 26.85 -19.87
C THR A 43 -10.51 26.34 -18.49
N ALA A 44 -10.37 25.01 -18.40
CA ALA A 44 -9.59 24.38 -17.35
C ALA A 44 -8.21 25.01 -17.43
N ASP A 45 -7.95 25.87 -16.45
CA ASP A 45 -6.66 26.46 -16.19
C ASP A 45 -5.61 25.35 -16.25
N ALA A 46 -4.70 25.46 -17.21
CA ALA A 46 -3.58 24.55 -17.36
C ALA A 46 -2.58 24.84 -16.22
N SER A 47 -2.83 24.28 -15.03
CA SER A 47 -1.83 24.22 -13.97
C SER A 47 -2.02 23.00 -13.07
N SER A 48 -1.82 21.84 -13.67
CA SER A 48 -0.93 20.81 -13.17
C SER A 48 -0.87 19.76 -14.26
N ALA A 49 0.31 19.51 -14.82
CA ALA A 49 0.54 18.27 -15.54
C ALA A 49 0.30 17.14 -14.53
N GLY A 50 -0.95 16.67 -14.47
CA GLY A 50 -1.41 15.69 -13.51
C GLY A 50 -0.68 14.39 -13.77
N ALA A 51 0.42 14.18 -13.06
CA ALA A 51 0.98 12.86 -12.90
C ALA A 51 -0.15 11.99 -12.35
N THR A 52 -0.63 11.03 -13.15
CA THR A 52 -1.57 10.02 -12.70
C THR A 52 -0.96 9.39 -11.45
N ALA A 53 -1.58 9.60 -10.30
CA ALA A 53 -1.10 9.03 -9.05
C ALA A 53 -1.10 7.50 -9.19
N VAL A 54 0.06 6.87 -9.04
CA VAL A 54 0.24 5.42 -9.16
C VAL A 54 0.41 4.83 -7.77
N ALA A 55 -0.19 3.67 -7.51
CA ALA A 55 0.09 2.91 -6.29
C ALA A 55 1.44 2.20 -6.43
N ALA A 56 2.18 2.07 -5.33
CA ALA A 56 3.42 1.31 -5.28
C ALA A 56 3.43 0.51 -3.98
N ILE A 57 3.95 -0.72 -4.03
CA ILE A 57 4.02 -1.60 -2.87
C ILE A 57 5.48 -1.90 -2.57
N THR A 58 5.87 -1.79 -1.30
CA THR A 58 7.20 -2.15 -0.84
C THR A 58 7.08 -3.08 0.35
N PHE A 59 7.57 -4.31 0.21
CA PHE A 59 7.58 -5.29 1.28
C PHE A 59 8.82 -5.11 2.16
N GLU A 60 8.68 -5.33 3.47
CA GLU A 60 9.82 -5.37 4.40
C GLU A 60 10.75 -6.55 4.08
N GLU A 61 10.16 -7.67 3.66
CA GLU A 61 10.87 -8.86 3.19
C GLU A 61 10.14 -9.51 2.02
N SER A 62 10.89 -10.06 1.07
CA SER A 62 10.33 -10.79 -0.08
C SER A 62 10.56 -12.30 0.00
N SER A 63 11.27 -12.78 1.01
CA SER A 63 11.62 -14.19 1.17
C SER A 63 11.68 -14.56 2.65
N TYR A 64 10.99 -15.63 3.00
CA TYR A 64 11.01 -16.21 4.34
C TYR A 64 11.42 -17.67 4.27
N ASN A 65 12.32 -18.09 5.16
CA ASN A 65 12.71 -19.48 5.34
C ASN A 65 12.30 -19.93 6.75
N PHE A 66 11.39 -20.89 6.83
CA PHE A 66 10.89 -21.39 8.11
C PHE A 66 11.80 -22.45 8.74
N GLY A 67 12.92 -22.78 8.11
CA GLY A 67 13.84 -23.81 8.56
C GLY A 67 13.26 -25.21 8.37
N LYS A 68 13.27 -26.00 9.44
CA LYS A 68 12.80 -27.38 9.46
C LYS A 68 11.54 -27.48 10.30
N VAL A 69 10.51 -28.16 9.80
CA VAL A 69 9.27 -28.46 10.53
C VAL A 69 8.93 -29.92 10.42
N VAL A 70 8.23 -30.48 11.41
CA VAL A 70 7.77 -31.87 11.35
C VAL A 70 6.53 -31.96 10.47
N ALA A 71 6.39 -33.05 9.71
CA ALA A 71 5.21 -33.30 8.90
C ALA A 71 3.91 -33.22 9.73
N GLY A 72 2.93 -32.49 9.20
CA GLY A 72 1.65 -32.22 9.88
C GLY A 72 1.60 -30.89 10.62
N GLU A 73 2.73 -30.19 10.79
CA GLU A 73 2.75 -28.83 11.31
C GLU A 73 2.24 -27.80 10.30
N LYS A 74 1.74 -26.69 10.84
CA LYS A 74 1.34 -25.51 10.08
C LYS A 74 2.32 -24.38 10.33
N VAL A 75 2.90 -23.86 9.26
CA VAL A 75 3.77 -22.67 9.31
C VAL A 75 2.93 -21.46 8.98
N ARG A 76 2.96 -20.44 9.84
CA ARG A 76 2.33 -19.14 9.58
C ARG A 76 3.41 -18.06 9.52
N HIS A 77 3.37 -17.25 8.47
CA HIS A 77 4.26 -16.10 8.32
C HIS A 77 3.48 -14.88 7.83
N ILE A 78 3.96 -13.68 8.13
CA ILE A 78 3.30 -12.42 7.79
C ILE A 78 4.28 -11.55 7.00
N TYR A 79 3.98 -11.32 5.73
CA TYR A 79 4.72 -10.36 4.92
C TYR A 79 4.12 -8.97 5.12
N LYS A 80 4.86 -8.09 5.79
CA LYS A 80 4.49 -6.70 5.97
C LYS A 80 4.89 -5.87 4.76
N PHE A 81 4.08 -4.87 4.43
CA PHE A 81 4.36 -3.95 3.34
C PHE A 81 3.82 -2.55 3.63
N GLU A 82 4.34 -1.60 2.85
CA GLU A 82 3.90 -0.21 2.82
C GLU A 82 3.43 0.17 1.40
N ASN A 83 2.39 1.00 1.32
CA ASN A 83 2.03 1.70 0.09
C ASN A 83 2.93 2.93 -0.09
N THR A 84 4.01 2.79 -0.84
CA THR A 84 4.96 3.86 -1.13
C THR A 84 4.53 4.73 -2.32
N GLY A 85 3.34 4.50 -2.86
CA GLY A 85 2.78 5.23 -4.00
C GLY A 85 2.00 6.48 -3.60
N ALA A 86 1.46 7.15 -4.62
CA ALA A 86 0.64 8.36 -4.48
C ALA A 86 -0.87 8.10 -4.58
N ALA A 87 -1.27 6.86 -4.90
CA ALA A 87 -2.68 6.44 -4.96
C ALA A 87 -2.95 5.30 -3.96
N PRO A 88 -4.23 5.08 -3.55
CA PRO A 88 -4.59 3.93 -2.73
C PRO A 88 -4.19 2.60 -3.40
N LEU A 89 -3.50 1.77 -2.64
CA LEU A 89 -3.06 0.45 -3.06
C LEU A 89 -4.19 -0.56 -2.82
N LEU A 90 -4.58 -1.27 -3.88
CA LEU A 90 -5.58 -2.31 -3.85
C LEU A 90 -4.94 -3.64 -4.24
N ILE A 91 -4.94 -4.59 -3.31
CA ILE A 91 -4.50 -5.96 -3.58
C ILE A 91 -5.69 -6.72 -4.16
N GLN A 92 -5.59 -7.08 -5.43
CA GLN A 92 -6.66 -7.80 -6.13
C GLN A 92 -6.68 -9.29 -5.76
N SER A 93 -5.50 -9.91 -5.66
CA SER A 93 -5.38 -11.29 -5.20
C SER A 93 -3.98 -11.62 -4.73
N ALA A 94 -3.86 -12.69 -3.94
CA ALA A 94 -2.60 -13.36 -3.66
C ALA A 94 -2.80 -14.85 -3.91
N THR A 95 -1.90 -15.46 -4.69
CA THR A 95 -2.01 -16.88 -5.08
C THR A 95 -0.67 -17.58 -4.85
N ALA A 96 -0.69 -18.76 -4.21
CA ALA A 96 0.50 -19.58 -4.04
C ALA A 96 0.65 -20.63 -5.15
N SER A 97 1.87 -21.15 -5.34
CA SER A 97 2.17 -22.17 -6.35
C SER A 97 1.54 -23.55 -6.10
N CYS A 98 1.05 -23.85 -4.88
CA CYS A 98 0.32 -25.07 -4.52
C CYS A 98 -0.89 -24.73 -3.63
N GLY A 99 -1.91 -25.59 -3.62
CA GLY A 99 -3.02 -25.50 -2.65
C GLY A 99 -2.64 -25.80 -1.19
N CYS A 100 -1.37 -26.16 -0.95
CA CYS A 100 -0.82 -26.40 0.39
C CYS A 100 -0.42 -25.12 1.14
N THR A 101 -0.43 -23.98 0.43
CA THR A 101 -0.08 -22.66 0.97
C THR A 101 -1.23 -21.71 0.67
N VAL A 102 -1.76 -21.06 1.71
CA VAL A 102 -2.92 -20.17 1.62
C VAL A 102 -2.51 -18.76 2.03
N PRO A 103 -2.39 -17.82 1.08
CA PRO A 103 -2.20 -16.41 1.39
C PRO A 103 -3.55 -15.73 1.70
N THR A 104 -3.52 -14.78 2.64
CA THR A 104 -4.67 -13.96 3.05
C THR A 104 -4.27 -12.48 2.94
N PRO A 105 -4.59 -11.80 1.83
CA PRO A 105 -4.34 -10.37 1.67
C PRO A 105 -5.39 -9.53 2.42
N PRO A 106 -5.12 -8.23 2.67
CA PRO A 106 -6.13 -7.31 3.17
C PRO A 106 -7.22 -7.08 2.12
N LYS A 107 -8.45 -6.80 2.59
CA LYS A 107 -9.61 -6.54 1.73
C LYS A 107 -9.78 -5.06 1.41
N ASP A 108 -9.39 -4.21 2.34
CA ASP A 108 -9.55 -2.77 2.23
C ASP A 108 -8.38 -2.13 1.48
N PRO A 109 -8.61 -1.03 0.74
CA PRO A 109 -7.54 -0.27 0.12
C PRO A 109 -6.59 0.31 1.18
N ILE A 110 -5.28 0.26 0.89
CA ILE A 110 -4.25 0.82 1.75
C ILE A 110 -3.92 2.25 1.26
N PRO A 111 -4.12 3.30 2.08
CA PRO A 111 -3.85 4.68 1.67
C PRO A 111 -2.35 4.90 1.40
N PRO A 112 -1.96 5.96 0.66
CA PRO A 112 -0.56 6.37 0.53
C PRO A 112 0.15 6.50 1.89
N GLY A 113 1.34 5.93 2.02
CA GLY A 113 2.09 5.83 3.29
C GLY A 113 1.49 4.88 4.34
N GLY A 114 0.37 4.23 4.02
CA GLY A 114 -0.24 3.22 4.88
C GLY A 114 0.50 1.89 4.81
N THR A 115 0.41 1.10 5.88
CA THR A 115 0.97 -0.25 5.95
C THR A 115 -0.12 -1.31 5.88
N GLY A 116 0.27 -2.51 5.45
CA GLY A 116 -0.59 -3.68 5.38
C GLY A 116 0.20 -4.97 5.55
N GLU A 117 -0.53 -6.08 5.63
CA GLU A 117 0.04 -7.40 5.91
C GLU A 117 -0.60 -8.47 5.04
N ILE A 118 0.20 -9.39 4.50
CA ILE A 118 -0.27 -10.63 3.86
C ILE A 118 0.12 -11.79 4.75
N THR A 119 -0.87 -12.44 5.38
CA THR A 119 -0.64 -13.67 6.14
C THR A 119 -0.54 -14.85 5.18
N VAL A 120 0.48 -15.69 5.32
CA VAL A 120 0.65 -16.93 4.56
C VAL A 120 0.68 -18.10 5.53
N GLU A 121 -0.22 -19.07 5.33
CA GLU A 121 -0.24 -20.34 6.07
C GLU A 121 0.15 -21.48 5.14
N PHE A 122 1.18 -22.25 5.51
CA PHE A 122 1.59 -23.48 4.83
C PHE A 122 1.26 -24.69 5.68
N ASN A 123 0.59 -25.67 5.09
CA ASN A 123 0.27 -26.95 5.71
C ASN A 123 1.23 -28.03 5.20
N SER A 124 2.05 -28.58 6.11
CA SER A 124 3.03 -29.63 5.81
C SER A 124 2.45 -31.06 5.82
N THR A 125 1.15 -31.21 6.04
CA THR A 125 0.49 -32.53 6.02
C THR A 125 0.71 -33.22 4.67
N GLY A 126 1.21 -34.46 4.70
CA GLY A 126 1.50 -35.25 3.50
C GLY A 126 2.73 -34.76 2.71
N ARG A 127 3.59 -33.94 3.31
CA ARG A 127 4.80 -33.36 2.70
C ARG A 127 6.10 -33.87 3.34
N ALA A 128 6.06 -35.00 4.05
CA ALA A 128 7.21 -35.55 4.76
C ALA A 128 8.42 -35.75 3.84
N GLY A 129 9.59 -35.24 4.25
CA GLY A 129 10.84 -35.33 3.48
C GLY A 129 10.95 -34.34 2.31
N GLU A 130 9.98 -33.45 2.10
CA GLU A 130 10.03 -32.48 1.00
C GLU A 130 10.85 -31.23 1.34
N GLN A 131 11.64 -30.78 0.36
CA GLN A 131 12.16 -29.41 0.33
C GLN A 131 11.05 -28.48 -0.19
N VAL A 132 10.70 -27.49 0.62
CA VAL A 132 9.66 -26.50 0.30
C VAL A 132 10.30 -25.30 -0.37
N ASN A 133 9.84 -24.99 -1.58
CA ASN A 133 10.12 -23.75 -2.29
C ASN A 133 8.82 -23.29 -2.96
N LYS A 134 8.11 -22.34 -2.34
CA LYS A 134 6.82 -21.85 -2.79
C LYS A 134 6.93 -20.38 -3.15
N THR A 135 6.27 -20.01 -4.23
CA THR A 135 6.13 -18.62 -4.65
C THR A 135 4.71 -18.17 -4.39
N ILE A 136 4.55 -17.02 -3.73
CA ILE A 136 3.30 -16.31 -3.57
C ILE A 136 3.31 -15.15 -4.55
N THR A 137 2.33 -15.12 -5.45
CA THR A 137 2.18 -14.07 -6.46
C THR A 137 1.08 -13.12 -6.00
N VAL A 138 1.45 -11.88 -5.72
CA VAL A 138 0.56 -10.80 -5.30
C VAL A 138 0.23 -9.95 -6.53
N LEU A 139 -1.06 -9.81 -6.83
CA LEU A 139 -1.58 -8.98 -7.92
C LEU A 139 -2.22 -7.73 -7.33
N ALA A 140 -1.77 -6.56 -7.76
CA ALA A 140 -2.24 -5.26 -7.26
C ALA A 140 -2.29 -4.21 -8.39
N ASN A 141 -2.88 -3.04 -8.11
CA ASN A 141 -2.93 -1.89 -9.02
C ASN A 141 -1.61 -1.10 -9.08
N THR A 142 -0.47 -1.79 -9.04
CA THR A 142 0.88 -1.23 -9.11
C THR A 142 1.46 -1.39 -10.53
N GLU A 143 2.60 -0.77 -10.82
CA GLU A 143 3.38 -1.00 -12.03
C GLU A 143 4.81 -1.42 -11.65
N PRO A 144 5.22 -2.68 -11.86
CA PRO A 144 4.42 -3.79 -12.42
C PRO A 144 3.27 -4.21 -11.50
N ASN A 145 2.21 -4.78 -12.07
CA ASN A 145 1.01 -5.20 -11.33
C ASN A 145 1.23 -6.44 -10.45
N THR A 146 2.36 -7.11 -10.60
CA THR A 146 2.64 -8.41 -9.97
C THR A 146 3.92 -8.32 -9.14
N THR A 147 3.83 -8.73 -7.88
CA THR A 147 4.97 -8.91 -6.97
C THR A 147 5.06 -10.37 -6.53
N LYS A 148 6.28 -10.91 -6.43
CA LYS A 148 6.52 -12.30 -6.01
C LYS A 148 7.19 -12.34 -4.64
N LEU A 149 6.66 -13.17 -3.75
CA LEU A 149 7.22 -13.48 -2.43
C LEU A 149 7.60 -14.96 -2.39
N SER A 150 8.59 -15.31 -1.58
CA SER A 150 9.13 -16.67 -1.49
C SER A 150 8.99 -17.24 -0.09
N LEU A 151 8.48 -18.47 0.00
CA LEU A 151 8.41 -19.25 1.24
C LEU A 151 9.21 -20.53 1.05
N THR A 152 10.23 -20.72 1.89
CA THR A 152 11.17 -21.83 1.79
C THR A 152 11.35 -22.58 3.10
N GLY A 153 11.80 -23.83 3.04
CA GLY A 153 12.13 -24.62 4.21
C GLY A 153 12.14 -26.12 3.91
N GLU A 154 12.15 -26.95 4.94
CA GLU A 154 12.25 -28.40 4.87
C GLU A 154 11.20 -29.04 5.78
N VAL A 155 10.52 -30.06 5.30
CA VAL A 155 9.61 -30.86 6.12
C VAL A 155 10.30 -32.17 6.49
N LEU A 156 10.53 -32.38 7.77
CA LEU A 156 11.14 -33.59 8.30
C LEU A 156 10.13 -34.74 8.28
N SER A 157 10.60 -35.90 7.85
CA SER A 157 9.89 -37.17 7.99
C SER A 157 9.99 -37.68 9.43
N ASP A 158 9.00 -38.46 9.86
CA ASP A 158 8.97 -39.06 11.22
C ASP A 158 10.18 -39.99 11.48
N GLU A 159 10.80 -40.56 10.43
CA GLU A 159 12.06 -41.32 10.53
C GLU A 159 13.31 -40.46 10.80
N GLN A 160 13.22 -39.14 10.64
CA GLN A 160 14.30 -38.19 10.96
C GLN A 160 13.97 -37.31 12.19
N GLY A 161 12.88 -37.60 12.90
CA GLY A 161 12.59 -37.03 14.22
C GLY A 161 13.42 -37.71 15.34
N PRO A 162 13.47 -37.15 16.57
CA PRO A 162 14.16 -37.79 17.68
C PRO A 162 13.61 -39.20 17.87
N ILE A 163 14.50 -40.18 17.71
CA ILE A 163 14.23 -41.62 17.78
C ILE A 163 13.25 -41.88 18.93
N ARG A 164 12.01 -42.27 18.62
CA ARG A 164 11.11 -42.83 19.63
C ARG A 164 11.54 -44.27 19.83
N GLN A 165 12.45 -44.47 20.78
CA GLN A 165 12.82 -45.79 21.31
C GLN A 165 11.62 -46.44 22.01
#